data_AF-A0A1I9YNT2-F1
#
_entry.id   AF-A0A1I9YNT2-F1
#
_cell.length_a   1.000
_cell.length_b   1.000
_cell.length_c   1.000
_cell.angle_alpha   90.00
_cell.angle_beta   90.00
_cell.angle_gamma   90.00
#
_symmetry.space_group_name_H-M   'P 1'
#
loop_
_entity.id
_entity.type
_entity.pdbx_description
1 polymer ?
#
loop_
_entity_poly.entity_id
_entity_poly.type
_entity_poly.pdbx_seq_one_letter_code
_entity_poly.pdbx_strand_id
1 'polypeptide(L)' 'MAFAAGNLPQGGHYVAGTGTIAGAGNSLVITQPGSARGVIDWNSFSIGRNNSVTFNNGAQRIAS' A
#
# COMPACT_ATOMS: atom_id res chain seq x y z
N MET A 1 -17.34 -16.70 -5.90
CA MET A 1 -16.56 -16.31 -7.10
C MET A 1 -15.44 -15.40 -6.66
N ALA A 2 -14.20 -15.85 -6.70
CA ALA A 2 -13.04 -14.98 -6.44
C ALA A 2 -12.62 -14.39 -7.79
N PHE A 3 -12.81 -13.09 -7.97
CA PHE A 3 -12.16 -12.38 -9.07
C PHE A 3 -10.66 -12.41 -8.78
N ALA A 4 -9.91 -13.16 -9.59
CA ALA A 4 -8.50 -12.87 -9.73
C ALA A 4 -8.43 -11.50 -10.43
N ALA A 5 -8.48 -10.42 -9.63
CA ALA A 5 -7.87 -9.16 -10.05
C ALA A 5 -6.47 -9.53 -10.57
N GLY A 6 -5.96 -8.81 -11.59
CA GLY A 6 -4.59 -9.03 -12.03
C GLY A 6 -3.64 -9.01 -10.83
N ASN A 7 -2.40 -9.48 -10.97
CA ASN A 7 -1.47 -9.50 -9.84
C ASN A 7 -1.39 -8.10 -9.17
N LEU A 8 -1.80 -7.99 -7.90
CA LEU A 8 -1.51 -6.88 -7.00
C LEU A 8 -0.38 -7.30 -6.06
N PRO A 9 0.32 -6.37 -5.40
CA PRO A 9 1.28 -6.72 -4.34
C PRO A 9 0.62 -7.57 -3.26
N GLN A 10 1.33 -8.60 -2.77
CA GLN A 10 0.80 -9.54 -1.77
C GLN A 10 1.77 -9.74 -0.60
N GLY A 11 1.20 -9.99 0.57
CA GLY A 11 1.95 -10.29 1.79
C GLY A 11 2.76 -9.11 2.34
N GLY A 12 2.39 -7.88 1.97
CA GLY A 12 3.06 -6.68 2.47
C GLY A 12 2.89 -6.52 3.97
N HIS A 13 3.99 -6.26 4.68
CA HIS A 13 3.96 -5.83 6.07
C HIS A 13 5.06 -4.80 6.35
N TYR A 14 4.77 -3.85 7.23
CA TYR A 14 5.77 -2.86 7.64
C TYR A 14 6.84 -3.53 8.51
N VAL A 15 8.10 -3.38 8.11
CA VAL A 15 9.29 -3.79 8.89
C VAL A 15 9.97 -2.59 9.57
N ALA A 16 9.65 -1.37 9.12
CA ALA A 16 9.99 -0.13 9.82
C ALA A 16 8.95 0.96 9.53
N GLY A 17 8.77 1.88 10.47
CA GLY A 17 7.67 2.84 10.43
C GLY A 17 6.31 2.17 10.60
N THR A 18 5.24 2.92 10.36
CA THR A 18 3.86 2.42 10.48
C THR A 18 3.01 2.92 9.33
N GLY A 19 1.90 2.23 9.11
CA GLY A 19 0.91 2.56 8.10
C GLY A 19 -0.08 1.43 7.88
N THR A 20 -0.92 1.58 6.87
CA THR A 20 -1.91 0.57 6.50
C THR A 20 -1.74 0.16 5.03
N ILE A 21 -2.17 -1.07 4.74
CA ILE A 21 -2.23 -1.64 3.39
C ILE A 21 -3.64 -2.18 3.23
N ALA A 22 -4.42 -1.62 2.31
CA ALA A 22 -5.82 -1.96 2.11
C ALA A 22 -6.07 -2.31 0.64
N GLY A 23 -6.54 -3.53 0.37
CA GLY A 23 -6.90 -4.00 -0.96
C GLY A 23 -8.41 -4.03 -1.18
N ALA A 24 -8.87 -3.55 -2.34
CA ALA A 24 -10.26 -3.64 -2.77
C ALA A 24 -10.34 -3.78 -4.30
N GLY A 25 -10.89 -4.89 -4.78
CA GLY A 25 -11.01 -5.17 -6.21
C GLY A 25 -9.65 -5.15 -6.91
N ASN A 26 -9.49 -4.24 -7.88
CA ASN A 26 -8.26 -4.04 -8.67
C ASN A 26 -7.33 -2.94 -8.09
N SER A 27 -7.57 -2.49 -6.86
CA SER A 27 -6.83 -1.40 -6.22
C SER A 27 -6.20 -1.83 -4.90
N LEU A 28 -4.98 -1.35 -4.65
CA LEU A 28 -4.29 -1.42 -3.37
C LEU A 28 -3.94 0.00 -2.91
N VAL A 29 -4.33 0.37 -1.69
CA VAL A 29 -4.01 1.66 -1.09
C VAL A 29 -3.05 1.44 0.08
N ILE A 30 -1.93 2.13 0.05
CA ILE A 30 -0.92 2.13 1.10
C ILE A 30 -0.93 3.52 1.72
N THR A 31 -1.27 3.61 3.00
CA THR A 31 -1.31 4.89 3.72
C THR A 31 -0.18 4.94 4.74
N GLN A 32 0.71 5.92 4.58
CA GLN A 32 1.82 6.18 5.49
C GLN A 32 1.56 7.51 6.23
N PRO A 33 1.14 7.47 7.51
CA PRO A 33 0.92 8.67 8.29
C PRO A 33 2.25 9.33 8.70
N GLY A 34 2.30 10.66 8.66
CA GLY A 34 3.43 11.44 9.14
C GLY A 34 4.58 11.53 8.12
N SER A 35 5.72 12.07 8.57
CA SER A 35 6.92 12.26 7.75
C SER A 35 7.95 11.13 7.90
N ALA A 36 7.70 10.17 8.78
CA ALA A 36 8.61 9.07 9.03
C ALA A 36 8.67 8.13 7.82
N ARG A 37 9.89 7.70 7.46
CA ARG A 37 10.08 6.69 6.42
C ARG A 37 9.49 5.36 6.89
N GLY A 38 8.59 4.79 6.10
CA GLY A 38 8.18 3.40 6.24
C GLY A 38 8.97 2.49 5.30
N VAL A 39 9.23 1.26 5.74
CA VAL A 39 9.79 0.18 4.94
C VAL A 39 8.81 -0.99 5.00
N ILE A 40 8.42 -1.48 3.83
CA ILE A 40 7.47 -2.59 3.70
C ILE A 40 8.19 -3.74 3.01
N ASP A 41 8.17 -4.91 3.64
CA ASP A 41 8.62 -6.15 3.02
C ASP A 41 7.43 -6.84 2.36
N TRP A 42 7.64 -7.33 1.13
CA TRP A 42 6.60 -7.91 0.27
C TRP A 42 7.01 -9.31 -0.16
N ASN A 43 6.13 -10.31 0.03
CA ASN A 43 6.34 -11.64 -0.56
C ASN A 43 6.36 -11.59 -2.10
N SER A 44 5.54 -10.73 -2.69
CA SER A 44 5.59 -10.42 -4.12
C SER A 44 5.08 -9.01 -4.39
N PHE A 45 5.74 -8.33 -5.34
CA PHE A 45 5.30 -7.01 -5.80
C PHE A 45 5.13 -7.05 -7.32
N SER A 46 3.89 -6.93 -7.79
CA SER A 46 3.55 -6.87 -9.21
C SER A 46 2.27 -6.05 -9.36
N ILE A 47 2.15 -5.33 -10.47
CA ILE A 47 0.96 -4.55 -10.81
C ILE A 47 0.51 -4.98 -12.20
N GLY A 48 -0.49 -5.85 -12.25
CA GLY A 48 -1.10 -6.34 -13.47
C GLY A 48 -1.81 -5.23 -14.24
N ARG A 49 -2.04 -5.46 -15.54
CA ARG A 49 -2.82 -4.55 -16.39
C ARG A 49 -4.21 -4.31 -15.77
N ASN A 50 -4.66 -3.06 -15.79
CA ASN A 50 -5.92 -2.57 -15.20
C ASN A 50 -5.99 -2.58 -13.66
N ASN A 51 -4.88 -2.83 -12.96
CA ASN A 51 -4.78 -2.61 -11.51
C ASN A 51 -4.12 -1.26 -11.19
N SER A 52 -4.31 -0.81 -9.95
CA SER A 52 -3.64 0.36 -9.41
C SER A 52 -3.08 0.11 -8.01
N VAL A 53 -1.96 0.76 -7.72
CA VAL A 53 -1.43 0.88 -6.35
C VAL A 53 -1.24 2.36 -6.05
N THR A 54 -1.89 2.84 -4.99
CA THR A 54 -1.81 4.23 -4.55
C THR A 54 -1.03 4.32 -3.25
N PHE A 55 0.00 5.16 -3.21
CA PHE A 55 0.77 5.47 -2.01
C PHE A 55 0.38 6.85 -1.49
N ASN A 56 -0.42 6.87 -0.42
CA ASN A 56 -0.77 8.08 0.31
C ASN A 56 0.32 8.37 1.35
N ASN A 57 1.41 9.00 0.90
CA ASN A 57 2.51 9.41 1.76
C ASN A 57 2.27 10.84 2.23
N GLY A 58 1.89 11.01 3.50
CA GLY A 58 1.42 12.30 4.00
C GLY A 58 2.02 12.66 5.36
N ALA A 59 2.97 13.60 5.35
CA ALA A 59 3.33 14.37 6.54
C ALA A 59 2.12 15.20 6.98
N GLN A 60 1.39 14.72 7.99
CA GLN A 60 0.45 15.56 8.73
C GLN A 60 1.26 16.64 9.46
N ARG A 61 1.56 17.75 8.78
CA ARG A 61 1.83 19.00 9.49
C ARG A 61 0.49 19.54 9.92
N ILE A 62 0.09 19.24 11.14
CA ILE A 62 -0.90 20.06 11.82
C ILE A 62 -0.16 21.40 12.05
N ALA A 63 -0.42 22.39 11.21
CA ALA A 63 -0.01 23.75 11.51
C ALA A 63 -0.77 24.17 12.77
N SER A 64 0.00 24.53 13.80
CA SER A 64 -0.46 25.02 15.10
C SER A 64 -1.33 26.25 15.00
#